data_AF-A0A8J2K3C3-F1
#
_entry.id   AF-A0A8J2K3C3-F1
#
_cell.length_a   1.000
_cell.length_b   1.000
_cell.length_c   1.000
_cell.angle_alpha   90.00
_cell.angle_beta   90.00
_cell.angle_gamma   90.00
#
_symmetry.space_group_name_H-M   'P 1'
#
loop_
_entity.id
_entity.type
_entity.pdbx_description
1 polymer ?
#
loop_
_entity_poly.entity_id
_entity_poly.type
_entity_poly.pdbx_seq_one_letter_code
_entity_poly.pdbx_strand_id
1 'polypeptide(L)'
;MSNSENGWSQNVGILAIELYVPNNYVSQTELEKYDGVSAGKYTIGLGQDRMGFCSDREDINSLCLTAVRNLMEKQKLGYERIGRLEVGT
;
A
#
# COMPACT_ATOMS: atom_id res chain seq x y z
N MET A 1 32.60 7.50 -32.79
CA MET A 1 31.58 8.08 -31.88
C MET A 1 31.03 6.95 -31.03
N SER A 2 31.35 6.94 -29.75
CA SER A 2 30.54 6.28 -28.72
C SER A 2 30.90 6.94 -27.40
N ASN A 3 30.06 7.88 -26.97
CA ASN A 3 30.18 8.54 -25.68
C ASN A 3 30.31 7.46 -24.60
N SER A 4 31.37 7.53 -23.81
CA SER A 4 31.41 6.94 -22.49
C SER A 4 30.34 7.63 -21.65
N GLU A 5 29.15 7.03 -21.57
CA GLU A 5 28.12 7.49 -20.65
C GLU A 5 28.64 7.33 -19.22
N ASN A 6 28.58 8.41 -18.44
CA ASN A 6 28.87 8.44 -17.01
C ASN A 6 28.21 7.21 -16.34
N GLY A 7 28.94 6.46 -15.49
CA GLY A 7 28.54 5.16 -14.92
C GLY A 7 27.31 5.13 -14.00
N TRP A 8 26.40 6.09 -14.15
CA TRP A 8 25.15 6.23 -13.42
C TRP A 8 23.97 5.75 -14.28
N SER A 9 23.09 4.95 -13.69
CA SER A 9 21.85 4.52 -14.34
C SER A 9 20.98 5.73 -14.69
N GLN A 10 20.45 5.74 -15.91
CA GLN A 10 19.56 6.79 -16.41
C GLN A 10 18.09 6.47 -16.06
N ASN A 11 17.26 7.52 -15.90
CA ASN A 11 15.80 7.41 -15.69
C ASN A 11 15.38 6.52 -14.50
N VAL A 12 16.11 6.59 -13.39
CA VAL A 12 15.77 5.87 -12.16
C VAL A 12 14.47 6.44 -11.56
N GLY A 13 13.53 5.56 -11.25
CA GLY A 13 12.23 5.94 -10.67
C GLY A 13 11.35 4.72 -10.39
N ILE A 14 10.08 4.99 -10.10
CA ILE A 14 9.09 3.95 -9.82
C ILE A 14 8.64 3.33 -11.15
N LEU A 15 8.84 2.02 -11.30
CA LEU A 15 8.41 1.27 -12.49
C LEU A 15 7.07 0.56 -12.30
N ALA A 16 6.74 0.17 -11.07
CA ALA A 16 5.49 -0.48 -10.71
C ALA A 16 5.15 -0.22 -9.24
N ILE A 17 3.86 -0.17 -8.93
CA ILE A 17 3.31 -0.05 -7.58
C ILE A 17 2.23 -1.10 -7.40
N GLU A 18 2.21 -1.76 -6.25
CA GLU A 18 1.13 -2.66 -5.84
C GLU A 18 0.61 -2.22 -4.47
N LEU A 19 -0.72 -2.17 -4.34
CA LEU A 19 -1.39 -1.84 -3.09
C LEU A 19 -2.12 -3.07 -2.58
N TYR A 20 -1.86 -3.44 -1.33
CA TYR A 20 -2.68 -4.36 -0.58
C TYR A 20 -3.38 -3.61 0.55
N VAL A 21 -4.68 -3.84 0.70
CA VAL A 21 -5.50 -3.34 1.81
C VAL A 21 -6.24 -4.52 2.44
N PRO A 22 -6.46 -4.52 3.76
CA PRO A 22 -7.29 -5.54 4.40
C PRO A 22 -8.70 -5.57 3.81
N ASN A 23 -9.33 -6.74 3.84
CA ASN A 23 -10.66 -6.93 3.23
C ASN A 23 -11.82 -6.39 4.09
N ASN A 24 -11.56 -5.97 5.32
CA ASN A 24 -12.58 -5.46 6.23
C ASN A 24 -12.50 -3.94 6.35
N TYR A 25 -13.66 -3.29 6.42
CA TYR A 25 -13.77 -1.87 6.71
C TYR A 25 -14.96 -1.57 7.63
N VAL A 26 -14.89 -0.44 8.31
CA VAL A 26 -16.03 0.17 9.01
C VAL A 26 -16.48 1.43 8.27
N SER A 27 -17.80 1.61 8.13
CA SER A 27 -18.40 2.83 7.59
C SER A 27 -18.27 3.97 8.60
N GLN A 28 -17.77 5.12 8.16
CA GLN A 28 -17.62 6.28 9.04
C GLN A 28 -18.96 6.83 9.50
N THR A 29 -20.00 6.74 8.67
CA THR A 29 -21.38 7.11 9.07
C THR A 29 -21.92 6.21 10.19
N GLU A 30 -21.62 4.91 10.15
CA GLU A 30 -22.04 4.00 11.23
C GLU A 30 -21.18 4.19 12.48
N LEU A 31 -19.90 4.51 12.31
CA LEU A 31 -19.02 4.84 13.42
C LEU A 31 -19.44 6.15 14.12
N GLU A 32 -19.91 7.16 13.38
CA GLU A 32 -20.47 8.39 13.94
C GLU A 32 -21.65 8.10 14.88
N LYS A 33 -22.56 7.21 14.44
CA LYS A 33 -23.72 6.77 15.24
C LYS A 33 -23.27 6.00 16.48
N TYR A 34 -22.32 5.09 16.32
CA TYR A 34 -21.79 4.27 17.42
C TYR A 34 -21.12 5.13 18.50
N ASP A 35 -20.31 6.10 18.09
CA ASP A 35 -19.61 7.01 19.00
C ASP A 35 -20.50 8.12 19.58
N GLY A 36 -21.75 8.24 19.12
CA GLY A 36 -22.69 9.28 19.57
C GLY A 36 -22.28 10.70 19.18
N VAL A 37 -21.53 10.85 18.08
CA VAL A 37 -21.09 12.15 17.57
C VAL A 37 -22.09 12.72 16.57
N SER A 38 -21.99 14.02 16.28
CA SER A 38 -22.83 14.67 15.28
C SER A 38 -22.61 14.06 13.89
N ALA A 39 -23.70 13.84 13.15
CA ALA A 39 -23.64 13.43 11.75
C ALA A 39 -22.74 14.38 10.95
N GLY A 40 -21.86 13.84 10.13
CA GLY A 40 -20.91 14.63 9.35
C GLY A 40 -19.58 14.88 10.04
N LYS A 41 -19.39 14.55 11.33
CA LYS A 41 -18.12 14.80 12.02
C LYS A 41 -16.94 14.09 11.33
N TYR A 42 -17.09 12.83 10.96
CA TYR A 42 -16.06 12.02 10.31
C TYR A 42 -16.16 12.14 8.79
N THR A 43 -17.36 12.09 8.24
CA THR A 43 -17.59 12.11 6.79
C THR A 43 -17.32 13.47 6.15
N ILE A 44 -17.70 14.57 6.80
CA ILE A 44 -17.49 15.94 6.30
C ILE A 44 -16.30 16.58 7.02
N GLY A 45 -16.27 16.51 8.36
CA GLY A 45 -15.23 17.14 9.16
C GLY A 45 -13.84 16.56 8.93
N LEU A 46 -13.73 15.23 8.79
CA LEU A 46 -12.46 14.55 8.49
C LEU A 46 -12.33 14.10 7.02
N GLY A 47 -13.41 14.20 6.24
CA GLY A 47 -13.42 13.74 4.84
C GLY A 47 -13.23 12.22 4.69
N GLN A 48 -13.59 11.42 5.70
CA GLN A 48 -13.41 9.97 5.69
C GLN A 48 -14.74 9.26 5.41
N ASP A 49 -14.77 8.37 4.41
CA ASP A 49 -15.94 7.52 4.13
C ASP A 49 -15.86 6.16 4.84
N ARG A 50 -14.69 5.52 4.80
CA ARG A 50 -14.45 4.16 5.31
C ARG A 50 -13.07 4.05 5.93
N MET A 51 -12.94 3.20 6.93
CA MET A 51 -11.67 2.88 7.56
C MET A 51 -11.41 1.36 7.49
N GLY A 52 -10.37 0.97 6.75
CA GLY A 52 -9.93 -0.42 6.68
C GLY A 52 -9.26 -0.88 7.96
N PHE A 53 -9.42 -2.13 8.34
CA PHE A 53 -8.80 -2.70 9.55
C PHE A 53 -8.42 -4.17 9.36
N CYS A 54 -7.38 -4.62 10.08
CA CYS A 54 -6.96 -6.01 10.12
C CYS A 54 -7.75 -6.80 11.17
N SER A 55 -8.02 -8.08 10.92
CA SER A 55 -8.36 -9.01 12.01
C SER A 55 -7.09 -9.59 12.64
N ASP A 56 -7.25 -10.52 13.58
CA ASP A 56 -6.19 -11.35 14.13
C ASP A 56 -5.39 -12.21 13.12
N ARG A 57 -5.82 -12.24 11.85
CA ARG A 57 -5.20 -13.01 10.76
C ARG A 57 -4.18 -12.23 9.95
N GLU A 58 -4.10 -10.92 10.15
CA GLU A 58 -3.25 -10.04 9.36
C GLU A 58 -2.38 -9.18 10.29
N ASP A 59 -1.07 -9.22 10.05
CA ASP A 59 -0.06 -8.39 10.68
C ASP A 59 0.85 -7.74 9.62
N ILE A 60 1.77 -6.88 10.07
CA ILE A 60 2.69 -6.16 9.16
C ILE A 60 3.46 -7.09 8.21
N ASN A 61 3.87 -8.27 8.67
CA ASN A 61 4.62 -9.22 7.83
C ASN A 61 3.71 -9.79 6.74
N SER A 62 2.48 -10.18 7.09
CA SER A 62 1.51 -10.70 6.14
C SER A 62 1.10 -9.66 5.08
N LEU A 63 0.97 -8.39 5.46
CA LEU A 63 0.68 -7.28 4.54
C LEU A 63 1.84 -7.10 3.55
N CYS A 64 3.08 -7.01 4.06
CA CYS A 64 4.28 -6.87 3.23
C CYS A 64 4.46 -8.06 2.28
N LEU A 65 4.33 -9.29 2.77
CA LEU A 65 4.45 -10.51 1.95
C LEU A 65 3.38 -10.54 0.85
N THR A 66 2.15 -10.14 1.15
CA THR A 66 1.07 -10.12 0.16
C THR A 66 1.29 -9.06 -0.91
N ALA A 67 1.66 -7.84 -0.53
CA ALA A 67 1.97 -6.76 -1.48
C ALA A 67 3.16 -7.12 -2.38
N VAL A 68 4.25 -7.64 -1.82
CA VAL A 68 5.44 -8.04 -2.59
C VAL A 68 5.10 -9.20 -3.53
N ARG A 69 4.44 -10.26 -3.04
CA ARG A 69 4.06 -11.41 -3.88
C ARG A 69 3.19 -10.97 -5.06
N ASN A 70 2.15 -10.17 -4.81
CA ASN A 70 1.27 -9.67 -5.85
C ASN A 70 2.01 -8.81 -6.89
N LEU A 71 2.93 -7.94 -6.45
CA LEU A 71 3.74 -7.13 -7.35
C LEU A 71 4.59 -8.01 -8.29
N MET A 72 5.29 -9.00 -7.71
CA MET A 72 6.16 -9.90 -8.47
C MET A 72 5.37 -10.74 -9.48
N GLU A 73 4.23 -11.28 -9.07
CA GLU A 73 3.33 -12.06 -9.93
C GLU A 73 2.77 -11.20 -11.08
N LYS A 74 2.25 -9.99 -10.78
CA LYS A 74 1.67 -9.08 -11.79
C LYS A 74 2.69 -8.58 -12.80
N GLN A 75 3.92 -8.29 -12.35
CA GLN A 75 5.01 -7.86 -13.22
C GLN A 75 5.76 -9.01 -13.89
N LYS A 76 5.42 -10.27 -13.56
CA LYS A 76 6.10 -11.49 -14.04
C LYS A 76 7.62 -11.42 -13.80
N LEU A 77 8.02 -10.89 -12.65
CA LEU A 77 9.41 -10.75 -12.25
C LEU A 77 9.85 -11.98 -11.44
N GLY A 78 11.03 -12.50 -11.73
CA GLY A 78 11.69 -13.46 -10.85
C GLY A 78 12.38 -12.75 -9.68
N TYR A 79 12.38 -13.37 -8.50
CA TYR A 79 12.95 -12.78 -7.28
C TYR A 79 14.46 -12.52 -7.38
N GLU A 80 15.17 -13.27 -8.21
CA GLU A 80 16.59 -13.09 -8.52
C GLU A 80 16.91 -11.76 -9.23
N ARG A 81 15.89 -11.06 -9.73
CA ARG A 81 16.02 -9.75 -10.38
C ARG A 81 16.06 -8.59 -9.39
N ILE A 82 15.81 -8.83 -8.11
CA ILE A 82 15.73 -7.80 -7.06
C ILE A 82 17.07 -7.72 -6.33
N GLY A 83 17.83 -6.65 -6.56
CA GLY A 83 19.13 -6.43 -5.91
C GLY A 83 19.06 -5.74 -4.54
N ARG A 84 17.91 -5.18 -4.17
CA ARG A 84 17.67 -4.51 -2.88
C ARG A 84 16.20 -4.62 -2.51
N LEU A 85 15.93 -4.94 -1.26
CA LEU A 85 14.61 -4.90 -0.64
C LEU A 85 14.71 -4.07 0.64
N GLU A 86 13.78 -3.13 0.82
CA GLU A 86 13.70 -2.29 2.01
C GLU A 86 12.24 -2.16 2.44
N VAL A 87 12.00 -2.15 3.75
CA VAL A 87 10.68 -2.00 4.36
C VAL A 87 10.71 -0.75 5.23
N GLY A 88 9.86 0.22 4.88
CA GLY A 88 9.46 1.29 5.79
C GLY A 88 8.17 0.89 6.47
N THR A 89 8.12 0.96 7.79
CA THR A 89 6.94 0.62 8.61
C THR A 89 6.80 1.56 9.79
#